data_AF-A0A3N7FA44-F1
#
_entry.id   AF-A0A3N7FA44-F1
#
_cell.length_a   1.000
_cell.length_b   1.000
_cell.length_c   1.000
_cell.angle_alpha   90.00
_cell.angle_beta   90.00
_cell.angle_gamma   90.00
#
_symmetry.space_group_name_H-M   'P 1'
#
loop_
_entity.id
_entity.type
_entity.pdbx_description
1 polymer ?
#
loop_
_entity_poly.entity_id
_entity_poly.type
_entity_poly.pdbx_seq_one_letter_code
_entity_poly.pdbx_strand_id
1 'polypeptide(L)'
;MEEGDYIDPAAFKISGGNLTGLTGAAVVEEGEGLLRFNWDPSFVEGGSSYDQMMLLAIDMEAGKASFQSTGNFRSSGTEVLVLSEDLIGKEVDIYIAVVAKDRCSQSDSQYLGRMKLCKVRSRY
;
A
#
# COMPACT_ATOMS: atom_id res chain seq x y z
N MET A 1 8.11 15.47 -29.64
CA MET A 1 7.50 15.44 -28.30
C MET A 1 7.38 13.97 -27.98
N GLU A 2 8.27 13.43 -27.15
CA GLU A 2 8.03 12.11 -26.57
C GLU A 2 6.77 12.26 -25.73
N GLU A 3 5.70 11.56 -26.11
CA GLU A 3 4.62 11.27 -25.17
C GLU A 3 5.29 10.42 -24.08
N GLY A 4 5.66 11.06 -22.97
CA GLY A 4 6.11 10.32 -21.80
C GLY A 4 4.97 9.39 -21.39
N ASP A 5 5.26 8.11 -21.26
CA ASP A 5 4.29 7.10 -20.85
C ASP A 5 3.69 7.50 -19.49
N TYR A 6 2.49 8.06 -19.51
CA TYR A 6 1.76 8.46 -18.31
C TYR A 6 0.89 7.30 -17.85
N ILE A 7 1.15 6.81 -16.62
CA ILE A 7 0.33 5.81 -15.97
C ILE A 7 -0.64 6.52 -15.03
N ASP A 8 -1.95 6.34 -15.23
CA ASP A 8 -2.96 6.80 -14.27
C ASP A 8 -2.88 5.95 -12.99
N PRO A 9 -2.45 6.52 -11.85
CA PRO A 9 -2.30 5.77 -10.60
C PRO A 9 -3.62 5.19 -10.09
N ALA A 10 -4.77 5.82 -10.38
CA ALA A 10 -6.07 5.34 -9.92
C ALA A 10 -6.56 4.14 -10.74
N ALA A 11 -6.15 4.02 -11.99
CA ALA A 11 -6.44 2.87 -12.85
C ALA A 11 -5.41 1.74 -12.69
N PHE A 12 -4.24 2.04 -12.13
CA PHE A 12 -3.17 1.08 -11.90
C PHE A 12 -3.58 0.05 -10.83
N LYS A 13 -3.50 -1.24 -11.20
CA LYS A 13 -3.81 -2.36 -10.32
C LYS A 13 -2.57 -3.20 -10.08
N ILE A 14 -2.28 -3.47 -8.80
CA ILE A 14 -1.16 -4.33 -8.38
C ILE A 14 -1.63 -5.76 -8.07
N SER A 15 -2.92 -5.92 -7.84
CA SER A 15 -3.58 -7.20 -7.64
C SER A 15 -4.97 -7.14 -8.24
N GLY A 16 -5.42 -8.28 -8.77
CA GLY A 16 -6.77 -8.48 -9.26
C GLY A 16 -7.32 -9.79 -8.75
N GLY A 17 -8.55 -9.77 -8.23
CA GLY A 17 -9.22 -10.98 -7.76
C GLY A 17 -10.55 -10.71 -7.05
N ASN A 18 -11.20 -11.80 -6.64
CA ASN A 18 -12.59 -11.76 -6.17
C ASN A 18 -12.72 -11.71 -4.63
N LEU A 19 -11.60 -11.64 -3.90
CA LEU A 19 -11.64 -11.51 -2.45
C LEU A 19 -12.14 -10.11 -2.07
N THR A 20 -12.97 -10.02 -1.04
CA THR A 20 -13.49 -8.72 -0.59
C THR A 20 -12.35 -7.84 -0.07
N GLY A 21 -12.20 -6.64 -0.64
CA GLY A 21 -11.22 -5.63 -0.21
C GLY A 21 -11.50 -5.08 1.20
N LEU A 22 -10.70 -4.11 1.63
CA LEU A 22 -10.79 -3.48 2.94
C LEU A 22 -11.78 -2.31 2.95
N THR A 23 -12.38 -2.08 4.11
CA THR A 23 -13.20 -0.90 4.40
C THR A 23 -12.41 0.09 5.26
N GLY A 24 -12.60 1.38 5.01
CA GLY A 24 -11.94 2.45 5.79
C GLY A 24 -10.41 2.44 5.73
N ALA A 25 -9.83 1.91 4.65
CA ALA A 25 -8.38 1.87 4.50
C ALA A 25 -7.82 3.29 4.35
N ALA A 26 -6.81 3.61 5.17
CA ALA A 26 -6.13 4.90 5.21
C ALA A 26 -4.64 4.69 5.49
N VAL A 27 -3.83 5.66 5.08
CA VAL A 27 -2.38 5.65 5.30
C VAL A 27 -1.94 6.97 5.94
N VAL A 28 -0.99 6.88 6.86
CA VAL A 28 -0.33 8.01 7.50
C VAL A 28 1.17 7.75 7.55
N GLU A 29 1.97 8.81 7.36
CA GLU A 29 3.40 8.75 7.65
C GLU A 29 3.62 8.92 9.16
N GLU A 30 4.21 7.93 9.82
CA GLU A 30 4.51 8.01 11.26
C GLU A 30 5.88 8.61 11.55
N GLY A 31 6.78 8.52 10.58
CA GLY A 31 8.15 8.99 10.69
C GLY A 31 8.86 8.82 9.35
N GLU A 32 10.08 9.33 9.27
CA GLU A 32 10.88 9.23 8.06
C GLU A 32 11.04 7.76 7.63
N GLY A 33 10.52 7.44 6.45
CA GLY A 33 10.56 6.09 5.90
C GLY A 33 9.58 5.09 6.52
N LEU A 34 8.59 5.54 7.30
CA LEU A 34 7.60 4.67 7.95
C LEU A 34 6.18 5.06 7.57
N LEU A 35 5.50 4.20 6.83
CA LEU A 35 4.08 4.35 6.49
C LEU A 35 3.23 3.40 7.31
N ARG A 36 2.33 3.95 8.12
CA ARG A 36 1.30 3.15 8.79
C ARG A 36 0.02 3.13 7.99
N PHE A 37 -0.42 1.92 7.71
CA PHE A 37 -1.71 1.62 7.13
C PHE A 37 -2.68 1.30 8.26
N ASN A 38 -3.91 1.78 8.15
CA ASN A 38 -5.01 1.49 9.04
C ASN A 38 -6.23 1.09 8.21
N TRP A 39 -7.02 0.15 8.72
CA TRP A 39 -8.27 -0.27 8.10
C TRP A 39 -9.24 -0.75 9.17
N ASP A 40 -10.50 -0.91 8.80
CA ASP A 40 -11.51 -1.47 9.69
C ASP A 40 -11.32 -3.00 9.82
N PRO A 41 -10.99 -3.52 11.01
CA PRO A 41 -10.81 -4.96 11.24
C PRO A 41 -12.13 -5.72 11.41
N SER A 42 -13.27 -5.02 11.30
CA SER A 42 -14.60 -5.63 11.41
C SER A 42 -14.77 -6.78 10.41
N PHE A 43 -15.62 -7.73 10.78
CA PHE A 43 -15.93 -8.86 9.91
C PHE A 43 -16.49 -8.37 8.58
N VAL A 44 -15.91 -8.89 7.49
CA VAL A 44 -16.37 -8.63 6.13
C VAL A 44 -16.78 -9.95 5.50
N GLU A 45 -17.98 -9.98 4.94
CA GLU A 45 -18.49 -11.17 4.24
C GLU A 45 -17.56 -11.56 3.09
N GLY A 46 -17.22 -12.84 2.99
CA GLY A 46 -16.29 -13.36 2.00
C GLY A 46 -14.80 -13.12 2.31
N GLY A 47 -14.46 -12.50 3.44
CA GLY A 47 -13.08 -12.37 3.93
C GLY A 47 -12.81 -13.20 5.19
N SER A 48 -11.54 -13.54 5.42
CA SER A 48 -11.06 -14.14 6.67
C SER A 48 -10.33 -13.11 7.52
N SER A 49 -10.46 -13.22 8.84
CA SER A 49 -9.63 -12.47 9.78
C SER A 49 -8.13 -12.74 9.60
N TYR A 50 -7.79 -13.94 9.10
CA TYR A 50 -6.42 -14.39 8.84
C TYR A 50 -5.92 -14.08 7.44
N ASP A 51 -6.69 -13.37 6.62
CA ASP A 51 -6.17 -12.87 5.35
C ASP A 51 -5.03 -11.89 5.63
N GLN A 52 -4.02 -11.87 4.78
CA GLN A 52 -2.83 -11.04 4.95
C GLN A 52 -2.89 -9.80 4.08
N MET A 53 -2.28 -8.71 4.55
CA MET A 53 -2.17 -7.49 3.76
C MET A 53 -1.04 -7.57 2.74
N MET A 54 -1.31 -7.00 1.57
CA MET A 54 -0.32 -6.68 0.56
C MET A 54 -0.25 -5.16 0.42
N LEU A 55 0.93 -4.59 0.67
CA LEU A 55 1.18 -3.15 0.68
C LEU A 55 2.16 -2.77 -0.42
N LEU A 56 1.95 -1.59 -1.01
CA LEU A 56 2.89 -0.99 -1.97
C LEU A 56 2.93 0.52 -1.79
N ALA A 57 4.14 1.07 -1.80
CA ALA A 57 4.42 2.47 -2.07
C ALA A 57 5.37 2.54 -3.27
N ILE A 58 5.00 3.29 -4.30
CA ILE A 58 5.76 3.40 -5.55
C ILE A 58 5.92 4.85 -5.99
N ASP A 59 7.13 5.24 -6.32
CA ASP A 59 7.44 6.43 -7.12
C ASP A 59 7.34 6.02 -8.59
N MET A 60 6.24 6.39 -9.23
CA MET A 60 5.96 6.08 -10.64
C MET A 60 6.91 6.81 -11.61
N GLU A 61 7.47 7.95 -11.22
CA GLU A 61 8.39 8.71 -12.06
C GLU A 61 9.79 8.09 -12.07
N ALA A 62 10.27 7.68 -10.88
CA ALA A 62 11.59 7.08 -10.73
C ALA A 62 11.59 5.56 -10.92
N GLY A 63 10.41 4.91 -10.95
CA GLY A 63 10.27 3.45 -11.03
C GLY A 63 10.80 2.73 -9.78
N LYS A 64 10.70 3.37 -8.61
CA LYS A 64 11.18 2.84 -7.34
C LYS A 64 10.02 2.47 -6.45
N ALA A 65 10.10 1.34 -5.75
CA ALA A 65 9.00 0.87 -4.91
C ALA A 65 9.49 0.21 -3.63
N SER A 66 8.65 0.26 -2.61
CA SER A 66 8.75 -0.55 -1.38
C SER A 66 7.42 -1.27 -1.21
N PHE A 67 7.48 -2.58 -0.97
CA PHE A 67 6.28 -3.40 -0.91
C PHE A 67 6.43 -4.52 0.11
N GLN A 68 5.29 -5.02 0.56
CA GLN A 68 5.19 -6.16 1.44
C GLN A 68 4.05 -7.04 0.95
N SER A 69 4.35 -8.25 0.46
CA SER A 69 3.36 -9.18 -0.08
C SER A 69 2.63 -10.00 0.99
N THR A 70 3.23 -10.10 2.18
CA THR A 70 2.68 -10.84 3.33
C THR A 70 2.87 -10.00 4.59
N GLY A 71 2.00 -9.02 4.75
CA GLY A 71 1.88 -8.22 5.97
C GLY A 71 1.03 -8.89 7.03
N ASN A 72 0.54 -8.05 7.94
CA ASN A 72 -0.27 -8.42 9.07
C ASN A 72 -1.61 -9.01 8.64
N PHE A 73 -2.28 -9.65 9.60
CA PHE A 73 -3.61 -10.19 9.41
C PHE A 73 -4.67 -9.09 9.29
N ARG A 74 -5.75 -9.40 8.59
CA ARG A 74 -6.93 -8.53 8.44
C ARG A 74 -7.53 -8.12 9.76
N SER A 75 -7.54 -9.02 10.75
CA SER A 75 -8.00 -8.69 12.10
C SER A 75 -7.13 -7.69 12.85
N SER A 76 -5.90 -7.43 12.41
CA SER A 76 -4.98 -6.54 13.14
C SER A 76 -5.35 -5.07 12.99
N GLY A 77 -6.03 -4.68 11.90
CA GLY A 77 -6.46 -3.30 11.65
C GLY A 77 -5.34 -2.32 11.31
N THR A 78 -4.07 -2.73 11.38
CA THR A 78 -2.92 -1.89 11.10
C THR A 78 -1.68 -2.68 10.67
N GLU A 79 -0.82 -2.05 9.88
CA GLU A 79 0.50 -2.53 9.45
C GLU A 79 1.42 -1.34 9.16
N VAL A 80 2.73 -1.53 9.34
CA VAL A 80 3.75 -0.53 9.02
C VAL A 80 4.64 -1.02 7.89
N LEU A 81 4.67 -0.27 6.79
CA LEU A 81 5.61 -0.47 5.70
C LEU A 81 6.86 0.37 5.94
N VAL A 82 8.01 -0.30 5.99
CA VAL A 82 9.32 0.36 5.98
C VAL A 82 9.70 0.67 4.53
N LEU A 83 9.95 1.94 4.26
CA LEU A 83 10.32 2.43 2.93
C LEU A 83 11.83 2.36 2.72
N SER A 84 12.22 2.13 1.46
CA SER A 84 13.59 2.32 1.00
C SER A 84 13.99 3.79 1.06
N GLU A 85 15.27 4.07 1.30
CA GLU A 85 15.85 5.41 1.26
C GLU A 85 15.61 6.13 -0.08
N ASP A 86 15.48 5.36 -1.17
CA ASP A 86 15.17 5.87 -2.51
C ASP A 86 13.83 6.63 -2.57
N LEU A 87 12.89 6.32 -1.67
CA LEU A 87 11.56 6.94 -1.62
C LEU A 87 11.50 8.13 -0.65
N ILE A 88 12.46 8.27 0.26
CA ILE A 88 12.41 9.31 1.29
C ILE A 88 12.53 10.71 0.65
N GLY A 89 11.54 11.57 0.90
CA GLY A 89 11.44 12.90 0.29
C GLY A 89 10.80 12.93 -1.09
N LYS A 90 10.31 11.79 -1.61
CA LYS A 90 9.63 11.66 -2.90
C LYS A 90 8.12 11.66 -2.76
N GLU A 91 7.44 11.82 -3.89
CA GLU A 91 6.00 11.57 -3.99
C GLU A 91 5.79 10.12 -4.38
N VAL A 92 4.96 9.42 -3.60
CA VAL A 92 4.66 8.01 -3.83
C VAL A 92 3.16 7.80 -3.93
N ASP A 93 2.77 6.93 -4.85
CA ASP A 93 1.43 6.39 -4.98
C ASP A 93 1.32 5.14 -4.11
N ILE A 94 0.27 5.07 -3.30
CA ILE A 94 0.13 4.07 -2.24
C ILE A 94 -1.05 3.15 -2.51
N TYR A 95 -0.82 1.85 -2.38
CA TYR A 95 -1.80 0.81 -2.64
C TYR A 95 -1.84 -0.21 -1.51
N ILE A 96 -3.05 -0.75 -1.29
CA ILE A 96 -3.30 -1.85 -0.36
C ILE A 96 -4.17 -2.91 -1.03
N ALA A 97 -3.91 -4.17 -0.73
CA ALA A 97 -4.71 -5.30 -1.16
C ALA A 97 -4.71 -6.37 -0.07
N VAL A 98 -5.58 -7.36 -0.23
CA VAL A 98 -5.71 -8.49 0.69
C VAL A 98 -5.39 -9.78 -0.05
N VAL A 99 -4.61 -10.65 0.59
CA VAL A 99 -4.30 -12.00 0.10
C VAL A 99 -4.91 -13.00 1.08
N ALA A 100 -5.67 -13.96 0.57
CA ALA A 100 -6.32 -14.96 1.40
C ALA A 100 -5.29 -15.79 2.18
N LYS A 101 -5.67 -16.26 3.38
CA LYS A 101 -4.79 -17.10 4.23
C LYS A 101 -4.21 -18.31 3.49
N ASP A 102 -5.01 -18.94 2.63
CA ASP A 102 -4.61 -20.09 1.82
C ASP A 102 -3.78 -19.71 0.58
N ARG A 103 -3.61 -18.41 0.33
CA ARG A 103 -2.92 -17.80 -0.82
C ARG A 103 -3.52 -18.19 -2.17
N CYS A 104 -4.75 -18.69 -2.18
CA CYS A 104 -5.45 -19.12 -3.38
C CYS A 104 -6.25 -17.99 -4.03
N SER A 105 -6.44 -16.88 -3.33
CA SER A 105 -7.17 -15.72 -3.83
C SER A 105 -6.63 -14.42 -3.26
N GLN A 106 -6.92 -13.31 -3.94
CA GLN A 106 -6.55 -11.97 -3.54
C GLN A 106 -7.67 -11.00 -3.92
N SER A 107 -7.67 -9.81 -3.33
CA SER A 107 -8.59 -8.74 -3.69
C SER A 107 -8.05 -7.94 -4.86
N ASP A 108 -8.94 -7.19 -5.50
CA ASP A 108 -8.51 -6.00 -6.25
C ASP A 108 -7.75 -5.05 -5.32
N SER A 109 -6.69 -4.43 -5.85
CA SER A 109 -5.94 -3.43 -5.11
C SER A 109 -6.71 -2.12 -4.99
N GLN A 110 -6.61 -1.50 -3.83
CA GLN A 110 -7.21 -0.21 -3.51
C GLN A 110 -6.13 0.85 -3.46
N TYR A 111 -6.32 1.90 -4.25
CA TYR A 111 -5.47 3.08 -4.24
C TYR A 111 -5.85 3.98 -3.06
N LEU A 112 -4.88 4.31 -2.20
CA LEU A 112 -5.07 5.16 -1.02
C LEU A 112 -4.72 6.62 -1.26
N GLY A 113 -4.20 6.93 -2.44
CA GLY A 113 -3.79 8.29 -2.81
C GLY A 113 -2.28 8.45 -2.96
N ARG A 114 -1.92 9.66 -3.35
CA ARG A 114 -0.53 10.10 -3.50
C ARG A 114 -0.12 10.88 -2.26
N MET A 115 1.06 10.58 -1.75
CA MET A 115 1.62 11.27 -0.59
C MET A 115 3.07 11.67 -0.83
N LYS A 116 3.41 12.89 -0.39
CA LYS A 116 4.79 13.35 -0.34
C LYS A 116 5.41 12.94 0.98
N LEU A 117 6.47 12.15 0.91
CA LEU A 117 7.18 11.65 2.08
C LEU A 117 8.06 12.73 2.68
N CYS A 118 8.07 12.81 4.01
CA CYS A 118 8.93 13.71 4.73
C CYS A 118 10.38 13.22 4.68
N LYS A 119 11.30 14.18 4.56
CA LYS A 119 12.73 13.94 4.71
C LYS A 119 13.22 14.80 5.87
N VAL A 120 13.73 14.17 6.92
CA VAL A 120 14.31 14.92 8.04
C VAL A 120 15.64 15.47 7.54
N ARG A 121 15.75 16.80 7.49
CA ARG A 121 17.04 17.44 7.19
C ARG A 121 17.94 17.24 8.39
N SER A 122 18.77 16.19 8.34
CA SER A 122 19.86 16.00 9.29
C SER A 122 20.75 17.24 9.26
N ARG A 123 20.73 18.05 10.33
CA ARG A 123 21.65 19.17 10.50
C ARG A 123 22.94 18.61 11.09
N TYR A 124 23.97 18.51 10.27
CA TYR A 124 25.36 18.44 10.71
C TYR A 124 26.12 19.60 10.09
#